data_AF-A0A947XR17-F1
#
_entry.id   AF-A0A947XR17-F1
#
_cell.length_a   1.000
_cell.length_b   1.000
_cell.length_c   1.000
_cell.angle_alpha   90.00
_cell.angle_beta   90.00
_cell.angle_gamma   90.00
#
_symmetry.space_group_name_H-M   'P 1'
#
loop_
_entity.id
_entity.type
_entity.pdbx_description
1 polymer ?
#
loop_
_entity_poly.entity_id
_entity_poly.type
_entity_poly.pdbx_seq_one_letter_code
_entity_poly.pdbx_strand_id
1 'polypeptide(L)'
;MKKKSVFNPFKNLVLDKYEQEIEDALNKGIIKPLPNSKQLAEKYANIAHAFLTKNRNVNLRISTQTYLGLKKKAAKLGLPYQTLAGSILHQYANL
;
A
#
# COMPACT_ATOMS: atom_id res chain seq x y z
N MET A 1 -38.65 2.72 -0.24
CA MET A 1 -37.23 2.47 -0.61
C MET A 1 -36.46 2.15 0.66
N LYS A 2 -35.99 0.90 0.84
CA LYS A 2 -35.26 0.48 2.06
C LYS A 2 -33.80 0.93 1.97
N LYS A 3 -33.33 1.80 2.88
CA LYS A 3 -31.93 2.23 2.98
C LYS A 3 -31.04 1.00 3.21
N LYS A 4 -30.11 0.70 2.30
CA LYS A 4 -29.09 -0.33 2.52
C LYS A 4 -28.22 0.08 3.71
N SER A 5 -28.08 -0.79 4.70
CA SER A 5 -27.19 -0.60 5.85
C SER A 5 -25.76 -0.44 5.38
N VAL A 6 -25.08 0.62 5.86
CA VAL A 6 -23.67 0.89 5.58
C VAL A 6 -22.84 -0.30 6.07
N PHE A 7 -22.09 -0.93 5.17
CA PHE A 7 -21.10 -1.95 5.52
C PHE A 7 -19.99 -1.27 6.33
N ASN A 8 -19.86 -1.64 7.60
CA ASN A 8 -18.77 -1.18 8.44
C ASN A 8 -17.71 -2.30 8.53
N PRO A 9 -16.57 -2.19 7.84
CA PRO A 9 -15.52 -3.22 7.82
C PRO A 9 -14.84 -3.41 9.19
N PHE A 10 -15.08 -2.52 10.14
CA PHE A 10 -14.45 -2.53 11.47
C PHE A 10 -15.32 -3.18 12.55
N LYS A 11 -16.51 -3.69 12.19
CA LYS A 11 -17.40 -4.34 13.16
C LYS A 11 -16.80 -5.69 13.59
N ASN A 12 -16.45 -5.81 14.88
CA ASN A 12 -15.80 -6.97 15.50
C ASN A 12 -14.33 -7.20 15.11
N LEU A 13 -13.60 -6.12 14.80
CA LEU A 13 -12.16 -6.22 14.55
C LEU A 13 -11.45 -6.56 15.88
N VAL A 14 -10.71 -7.68 15.91
CA VAL A 14 -9.86 -8.04 17.04
C VAL A 14 -8.49 -7.43 16.77
N LEU A 15 -8.17 -6.38 17.53
CA LEU A 15 -6.87 -5.71 17.45
C LEU A 15 -5.82 -6.57 18.15
N ASP A 16 -4.61 -6.62 17.59
CA ASP A 16 -3.48 -7.18 18.31
C ASP A 16 -3.00 -6.22 19.42
N LYS A 17 -2.07 -6.69 20.26
CA LYS A 17 -1.58 -5.90 21.40
C LYS A 17 -0.98 -4.55 20.96
N TYR A 18 -0.28 -4.53 19.83
CA TYR A 18 0.38 -3.33 19.32
C TYR A 18 -0.63 -2.33 18.76
N GLU A 19 -1.61 -2.82 17.98
CA GLU A 19 -2.70 -2.02 17.46
C GLU A 19 -3.56 -1.41 18.58
N GLN A 20 -3.81 -2.18 19.63
CA GLN A 20 -4.57 -1.71 20.80
C GLN A 20 -3.80 -0.67 21.62
N GLU A 21 -2.48 -0.81 21.76
CA GLU A 21 -1.62 0.21 22.37
C GLU A 21 -1.65 1.54 21.60
N ILE A 22 -1.66 1.49 20.25
CA ILE A 22 -1.78 2.68 19.41
C ILE A 22 -3.14 3.36 19.64
N GLU A 23 -4.23 2.58 19.64
CA GLU A 23 -5.58 3.11 19.84
C GLU A 23 -5.72 3.78 21.22
N ASP A 24 -5.21 3.14 22.27
CA ASP A 24 -5.17 3.68 23.62
C ASP A 24 -4.35 4.97 23.70
N ALA A 25 -3.18 5.02 23.07
CA ALA A 25 -2.32 6.21 23.06
C ALA A 25 -2.96 7.39 22.30
N LEU A 26 -3.74 7.08 21.26
CA LEU A 26 -4.51 8.06 20.49
C LEU A 26 -5.69 8.60 21.32
N ASN A 27 -6.45 7.71 21.97
CA ASN A 27 -7.57 8.06 22.86
C ASN A 27 -7.12 8.85 24.09
N LYS A 28 -5.94 8.53 24.65
CA LYS A 28 -5.32 9.26 25.77
C LYS A 28 -4.75 10.63 25.36
N GLY A 29 -4.77 10.98 24.06
CA GLY A 29 -4.28 12.26 23.56
C GLY A 29 -2.76 12.43 23.64
N ILE A 30 -2.02 11.33 23.82
CA ILE A 30 -0.56 11.31 23.89
C ILE A 30 0.01 11.59 22.49
N ILE A 31 -0.65 11.05 21.46
CA ILE A 31 -0.31 11.26 20.07
C ILE A 31 -0.99 12.55 19.59
N LYS A 32 -0.22 13.62 19.46
CA LYS A 32 -0.71 14.89 18.88
C LYS A 32 -0.38 14.95 17.39
N PRO A 33 -1.31 15.43 16.55
CA PRO A 33 -1.01 15.62 15.13
C PRO A 33 0.10 16.65 14.95
N LEU A 34 1.00 16.39 13.99
CA LEU A 34 2.04 17.35 13.61
C LEU A 34 1.41 18.68 13.16
N PRO A 35 2.11 19.82 13.33
CA PRO A 35 1.74 21.07 12.66
C PRO A 35 1.61 20.82 11.15
N ASN A 36 0.58 21.40 10.51
CA ASN A 36 0.26 21.18 9.09
C ASN A 36 -0.07 19.72 8.69
N SER A 37 -0.47 18.86 9.63
CA SER A 37 -0.87 17.47 9.37
C SER A 37 -1.83 17.29 8.20
N LYS A 38 -2.82 18.16 8.01
CA LYS A 38 -3.74 18.12 6.86
C LYS A 38 -3.02 18.35 5.53
N GLN A 39 -2.16 19.37 5.44
CA GLN A 39 -1.39 19.67 4.22
C GLN A 39 -0.37 18.58 3.91
N LEU A 40 0.30 18.03 4.93
CA LEU A 40 1.20 16.89 4.74
C LEU A 40 0.42 15.65 4.28
N ALA A 41 -0.73 15.36 4.90
CA ALA A 41 -1.58 14.24 4.51
C ALA A 41 -2.03 14.36 3.05
N GLU A 42 -2.51 15.54 2.62
CA GLU A 42 -2.87 15.82 1.23
C GLU A 42 -1.66 15.67 0.29
N LYS A 43 -0.50 16.20 0.68
CA LYS A 43 0.73 16.08 -0.09
C LYS A 43 1.13 14.61 -0.28
N TYR A 44 1.15 13.83 0.79
CA TYR A 44 1.50 12.40 0.72
C TYR A 44 0.45 11.59 -0.04
N ALA A 45 -0.84 11.91 0.12
CA ALA A 45 -1.91 11.29 -0.65
C ALA A 45 -1.74 11.55 -2.15
N ASN A 46 -1.45 12.80 -2.54
CA ASN A 46 -1.21 13.17 -3.93
C ASN A 46 0.04 12.49 -4.51
N ILE A 47 1.12 12.42 -3.73
CA ILE A 47 2.32 11.66 -4.09
C ILE A 47 1.95 10.20 -4.31
N ALA A 48 1.31 9.54 -3.35
CA ALA A 48 0.90 8.15 -3.46
C ALA A 48 0.01 7.91 -4.69
N HIS A 49 -0.97 8.78 -4.96
CA HIS A 49 -1.82 8.72 -6.14
C HIS A 49 -1.03 8.84 -7.45
N ALA A 50 -0.09 9.78 -7.53
CA ALA A 50 0.76 9.97 -8.71
C ALA A 50 1.71 8.78 -8.91
N PHE A 51 2.22 8.18 -7.85
CA PHE A 51 3.08 6.99 -7.91
C PHE A 51 2.30 5.71 -8.30
N LEU A 52 1.05 5.57 -7.85
CA LEU A 52 0.22 4.41 -8.15
C LEU A 52 -0.39 4.46 -9.57
N THR A 53 -0.49 5.65 -10.16
CA THR A 53 -0.99 5.81 -11.53
C THR A 53 0.06 5.32 -12.54
N LYS A 54 -0.17 4.11 -13.08
CA LYS A 54 0.67 3.52 -14.13
C LYS A 54 0.41 4.24 -15.46
N ASN A 55 1.21 5.26 -15.75
CA ASN A 55 0.97 6.15 -16.90
C ASN A 55 1.65 5.70 -18.21
N ARG A 56 2.57 4.73 -18.18
CA ARG A 56 3.33 4.28 -19.36
C ARG A 56 3.55 2.77 -19.37
N ASN A 57 3.43 2.19 -20.56
CA ASN A 57 3.74 0.78 -20.82
C ASN A 57 5.23 0.65 -21.17
N VAL A 58 5.92 -0.32 -20.60
CA VAL A 58 7.32 -0.63 -20.88
C VAL A 58 7.39 -2.03 -21.50
N ASN A 59 8.00 -2.14 -22.68
CA ASN A 59 8.26 -3.43 -23.33
C ASN A 59 9.72 -3.83 -23.10
N LEU A 60 9.97 -4.99 -22.50
CA LEU A 60 11.29 -5.46 -22.10
C LEU A 60 11.54 -6.85 -22.66
N ARG A 61 12.69 -7.05 -23.32
CA ARG A 61 13.17 -8.39 -23.69
C ARG A 61 14.00 -8.95 -22.55
N ILE A 62 13.63 -10.13 -22.06
CA ILE A 62 14.35 -10.85 -21.00
C ILE A 62 14.47 -12.31 -21.38
N SER A 63 15.48 -12.99 -20.82
CA SER A 63 15.64 -14.42 -21.04
C SER A 63 14.50 -15.22 -20.40
N THR A 64 14.21 -16.39 -20.97
CA THR A 64 13.18 -17.31 -20.47
C THR A 64 13.46 -17.71 -19.01
N GLN A 65 14.74 -17.92 -18.66
CA GLN A 65 15.14 -18.26 -17.30
C GLN A 65 14.79 -17.16 -16.30
N THR A 66 15.05 -15.88 -16.65
CA THR A 66 14.70 -14.74 -15.81
C THR A 66 13.20 -14.58 -15.65
N TYR A 67 12.44 -14.75 -16.74
CA TYR A 67 10.97 -14.70 -16.71
C TYR A 67 10.37 -15.75 -15.75
N LEU A 68 10.84 -16.99 -15.83
CA LEU A 68 10.41 -18.07 -14.95
C LEU A 68 10.82 -17.82 -13.49
N GLY A 69 12.04 -17.31 -13.27
CA GLY A 69 12.52 -16.93 -11.94
C GLY A 69 11.64 -15.86 -11.29
N LEU A 70 11.28 -14.81 -12.04
CA LEU A 70 10.37 -13.76 -11.58
C LEU A 70 8.99 -14.31 -11.23
N LYS A 71 8.40 -15.16 -12.08
CA LYS A 71 7.11 -15.80 -11.79
C LYS A 71 7.16 -16.64 -10.51
N LYS A 72 8.21 -17.46 -10.34
CA LYS A 72 8.39 -18.30 -9.16
C LYS A 72 8.51 -17.46 -7.89
N LYS A 73 9.28 -16.37 -7.95
CA LYS A 73 9.47 -15.47 -6.80
C LYS A 73 8.20 -14.68 -6.47
N ALA A 74 7.48 -14.21 -7.47
CA ALA A 74 6.21 -13.52 -7.29
C ALA A 74 5.14 -14.43 -6.68
N ALA A 75 5.04 -15.68 -7.14
CA ALA A 75 4.14 -16.68 -6.57
C ALA A 75 4.43 -16.96 -5.09
N LYS A 76 5.71 -17.06 -4.70
CA LYS A 76 6.11 -17.21 -3.29
C LYS A 76 5.69 -16.02 -2.41
N LEU A 77 5.66 -14.82 -2.97
CA LEU A 77 5.26 -13.60 -2.28
C LEU A 77 3.73 -13.35 -2.35
N GLY A 78 2.97 -14.18 -3.07
CA GLY A 78 1.53 -13.98 -3.26
C GLY A 78 1.20 -12.77 -4.15
N LEU A 79 2.12 -12.35 -5.03
CA LEU A 79 1.97 -11.16 -5.88
C LEU A 79 1.96 -11.54 -7.37
N PRO A 80 1.28 -10.76 -8.24
CA PRO A 80 1.45 -10.88 -9.68
C PRO A 80 2.90 -10.59 -10.10
N TYR A 81 3.43 -11.34 -11.09
CA TYR A 81 4.82 -11.16 -11.52
C TYR A 81 5.09 -9.76 -12.07
N GLN A 82 4.11 -9.12 -12.71
CA GLN A 82 4.21 -7.75 -13.21
C GLN A 82 4.34 -6.75 -12.06
N THR A 83 3.66 -7.00 -10.93
CA THR A 83 3.76 -6.18 -9.72
C THR A 83 5.15 -6.30 -9.12
N LEU A 84 5.69 -7.52 -9.02
CA LEU A 84 7.08 -7.72 -8.58
C LEU A 84 8.07 -7.02 -9.51
N ALA A 85 7.95 -7.21 -10.83
CA ALA A 85 8.84 -6.57 -11.80
C ALA A 85 8.76 -5.03 -11.71
N GLY A 86 7.55 -4.48 -11.60
CA GLY A 86 7.35 -3.04 -11.41
C GLY A 86 7.96 -2.53 -10.10
N SER A 87 7.83 -3.29 -9.01
CA SER A 87 8.43 -2.92 -7.72
C SER A 87 9.96 -2.88 -7.78
N ILE A 88 10.60 -3.81 -8.50
CA ILE A 88 12.06 -3.82 -8.68
C ILE A 88 12.51 -2.61 -9.52
N LEU A 89 11.81 -2.31 -10.62
CA LEU A 89 12.11 -1.13 -11.44
C LEU A 89 11.96 0.16 -10.64
N HIS A 90 10.89 0.27 -9.85
CA HIS A 90 10.67 1.39 -8.95
C HIS A 90 11.78 1.50 -7.90
N GLN A 91 12.12 0.39 -7.26
CA GLN A 91 13.18 0.30 -6.27
C GLN A 91 14.53 0.75 -6.86
N TYR A 92 14.81 0.40 -8.12
CA TYR A 92 16.09 0.74 -8.74
C TYR A 92 16.16 2.19 -9.25
N ALA A 93 15.04 2.74 -9.72
CA ALA A 93 15.01 4.09 -10.32
C ALA A 93 14.76 5.22 -9.31
N ASN A 94 14.06 4.93 -8.20
CA ASN A 94 13.57 5.93 -7.25
C ASN A 94 14.03 5.68 -5.80
N LEU A 95 15.04 4.83 -5.57
CA LEU A 95 15.75 4.76 -4.30
C LEU A 95 17.05 5.56 -4.34
#